data_AF-A0A1R3UM82-F1
#
_entry.id   AF-A0A1R3UM82-F1
#
_cell.length_a   1.000
_cell.length_b   1.000
_cell.length_c   1.000
_cell.angle_alpha   90.00
_cell.angle_beta   90.00
_cell.angle_gamma   90.00
#
_symmetry.space_group_name_H-M   'P 1'
#
loop_
_entity.id
_entity.type
_entity.pdbx_description
1 polymer ?
#
loop_
_entity_poly.entity_id
_entity_poly.type
_entity_poly.pdbx_seq_one_letter_code
_entity_poly.pdbx_strand_id
1 'polypeptide(L)'
;MQNLRFGWKPVPAWGRGMRALGDWPLVIVVHLNDQRNGVYAVATYIKGDITCRVFTDRAERNAATDEIAAEHRRLTSEGPFDLPPEGKPLLTQHTDLSIWDRYLAEKDQLSEPKEENQ
;
A
#
# COMPACT_ATOMS: atom_id res chain seq x y z
N MET A 1 -1.53 5.19 -16.50
CA MET A 1 -2.21 5.12 -15.19
C MET A 1 -2.44 6.54 -14.72
N GLN A 2 -3.69 7.02 -14.69
CA GLN A 2 -4.01 8.33 -14.14
C GLN A 2 -3.67 8.32 -12.65
N ASN A 3 -2.87 9.30 -12.20
CA ASN A 3 -2.63 9.52 -10.77
C ASN A 3 -3.98 9.69 -10.07
N LEU A 4 -4.22 8.96 -8.98
CA LEU A 4 -5.33 9.27 -8.10
C LEU A 4 -5.16 10.73 -7.64
N ARG A 5 -6.23 11.52 -7.69
CA ARG A 5 -6.16 12.94 -7.30
C ARG A 5 -5.69 13.05 -5.85
N PHE A 6 -4.88 14.08 -5.54
CA PHE A 6 -4.46 14.47 -4.17
C PHE A 6 -3.42 13.58 -3.46
N GLY A 7 -2.48 12.96 -4.18
CA GLY A 7 -1.33 12.29 -3.55
C GLY A 7 -1.60 10.84 -3.10
N TRP A 8 -2.77 10.29 -3.43
CA TRP A 8 -3.05 8.87 -3.28
C TRP A 8 -2.31 8.06 -4.34
N LYS A 9 -1.77 6.91 -3.94
CA LYS A 9 -0.98 6.03 -4.80
C LYS A 9 -1.41 4.58 -4.61
N PRO A 10 -1.72 3.84 -5.69
CA PRO A 10 -2.05 2.43 -5.57
C PRO A 10 -0.84 1.63 -5.08
N VAL A 11 -1.13 0.64 -4.24
CA VAL A 11 -0.17 -0.34 -3.74
C VAL A 11 -0.54 -1.67 -4.36
N PRO A 12 0.02 -2.00 -5.54
CA PRO A 12 -0.42 -3.18 -6.29
C PRO A 12 0.08 -4.49 -5.67
N ALA A 13 1.12 -4.44 -4.85
CA ALA A 13 1.76 -5.62 -4.32
C ALA A 13 2.39 -5.40 -2.94
N TRP A 14 2.72 -6.50 -2.28
CA TRP A 14 3.10 -6.56 -0.88
C TRP A 14 4.14 -7.65 -0.61
N GLY A 15 5.00 -7.40 0.38
CA GLY A 15 6.05 -8.31 0.84
C GLY A 15 7.18 -8.55 -0.18
N ARG A 16 8.15 -9.37 0.24
CA ARG A 16 9.42 -9.64 -0.47
C ARG A 16 9.27 -10.38 -1.82
N GLY A 17 8.05 -10.76 -2.19
CA GLY A 17 7.75 -11.43 -3.46
C GLY A 17 6.92 -10.59 -4.43
N MET A 18 6.68 -9.31 -4.13
CA MET A 18 5.74 -8.45 -4.89
C MET A 18 4.39 -9.16 -5.12
N ARG A 19 3.90 -9.83 -4.07
CA ARG A 19 2.66 -10.58 -4.11
C ARG A 19 1.50 -9.59 -4.29
N ALA A 20 0.59 -9.87 -5.22
CA ALA A 20 -0.57 -9.00 -5.45
C ALA A 20 -1.32 -8.74 -4.12
N LEU A 21 -1.56 -7.46 -3.84
CA LEU A 21 -2.20 -6.99 -2.60
C LEU A 21 -3.73 -6.87 -2.76
N GLY A 22 -4.21 -6.87 -4.00
CA GLY A 22 -5.62 -6.92 -4.33
C GLY A 22 -5.83 -7.42 -5.76
N ASP A 23 -7.08 -7.70 -6.10
CA ASP A 23 -7.53 -8.06 -7.43
C ASP A 23 -8.17 -6.84 -8.10
N TRP A 24 -7.41 -6.13 -8.92
CA TRP A 24 -7.97 -5.03 -9.70
C TRP A 24 -9.04 -5.55 -10.68
N PRO A 25 -10.24 -4.94 -10.78
CA PRO A 25 -10.68 -3.69 -10.15
C PRO A 25 -11.50 -3.88 -8.85
N LEU A 26 -11.63 -5.10 -8.34
CA LEU A 26 -12.53 -5.46 -7.25
C LEU A 26 -11.96 -5.17 -5.86
N VAL A 27 -10.65 -5.31 -5.70
CA VAL A 27 -9.92 -5.00 -4.47
C VAL A 27 -8.73 -4.11 -4.80
N ILE A 28 -8.73 -2.89 -4.25
CA ILE A 28 -7.68 -1.90 -4.50
C ILE A 28 -7.19 -1.37 -3.15
N VAL A 29 -5.88 -1.35 -2.96
CA VAL A 29 -5.24 -0.71 -1.80
C VAL A 29 -4.49 0.51 -2.28
N VAL A 30 -4.66 1.64 -1.59
CA VAL A 30 -4.00 2.90 -1.91
C VAL A 30 -3.40 3.52 -0.64
N HIS A 31 -2.28 4.20 -0.78
CA HIS A 31 -1.63 4.97 0.28
C HIS A 31 -1.70 6.47 0.01
N LEU A 32 -1.78 7.26 1.08
CA LEU A 32 -1.52 8.69 1.09
C LEU A 32 -0.30 8.95 1.97
N ASN A 33 0.67 9.68 1.43
CA ASN A 33 1.88 10.09 2.13
C ASN A 33 2.02 11.61 2.10
N ASP A 34 1.39 12.28 3.05
CA ASP A 34 1.48 13.73 3.19
C ASP A 34 2.48 14.10 4.29
N GLN A 35 3.76 14.08 3.90
CA GLN A 35 4.87 14.42 4.80
C GLN A 35 4.80 15.86 5.33
N ARG A 36 4.16 16.77 4.59
CA ARG A 36 4.05 18.19 4.99
C ARG A 36 3.15 18.35 6.20
N ASN A 37 2.08 17.57 6.26
CA ASN A 37 1.12 17.58 7.37
C ASN A 37 1.35 16.44 8.37
N GLY A 38 2.35 15.57 8.15
CA GLY A 38 2.60 14.40 8.99
C GLY A 38 1.47 13.37 8.94
N VAL A 39 0.77 13.26 7.80
CA VAL A 39 -0.38 12.39 7.62
C VAL A 39 -0.03 11.22 6.71
N TYR A 40 -0.26 10.02 7.21
CA TYR A 40 -0.13 8.77 6.45
C TYR A 40 -1.46 8.04 6.48
N ALA A 41 -1.98 7.62 5.32
CA ALA A 41 -3.24 6.89 5.29
C ALA A 41 -3.17 5.69 4.35
N VAL A 42 -4.00 4.68 4.64
CA VAL A 42 -4.30 3.58 3.73
C VAL A 42 -5.81 3.51 3.54
N ALA A 43 -6.23 3.34 2.29
CA ALA A 43 -7.62 3.05 1.98
C ALA A 43 -7.72 1.77 1.17
N THR A 44 -8.77 1.00 1.45
CA THR A 44 -9.16 -0.19 0.72
C THR A 44 -10.48 0.09 0.01
N TYR A 45 -10.54 -0.26 -1.26
CA TYR A 45 -11.78 -0.41 -1.99
C TYR A 45 -12.05 -1.89 -2.15
N ILE A 46 -13.23 -2.36 -1.74
CA ILE A 46 -13.68 -3.75 -1.90
C ILE A 46 -15.10 -3.72 -2.47
N LYS A 47 -15.24 -4.05 -3.76
CA LYS A 47 -16.54 -4.22 -4.45
C LYS A 47 -17.58 -3.10 -4.21
N GLY A 48 -17.13 -1.86 -4.06
CA GLY A 48 -18.01 -0.69 -3.87
C GLY A 48 -17.88 -0.04 -2.50
N ASP A 49 -17.34 -0.75 -1.51
CA ASP A 49 -17.10 -0.22 -0.17
C ASP A 49 -15.69 0.34 -0.06
N ILE A 50 -15.57 1.52 0.56
CA ILE A 50 -14.30 2.18 0.84
C ILE A 50 -14.09 2.28 2.34
N THR A 51 -13.00 1.71 2.84
CA THR A 51 -12.54 1.88 4.22
C THR A 51 -11.23 2.66 4.21
N CYS A 52 -11.09 3.63 5.10
CA CYS A 52 -9.89 4.47 5.21
C CYS A 52 -9.40 4.52 6.66
N ARG A 53 -8.08 4.36 6.85
CA ARG A 53 -7.40 4.48 8.14
C ARG A 53 -6.30 5.53 8.02
N VAL A 54 -6.24 6.46 8.98
CA VAL A 54 -5.30 7.59 9.02
C VAL A 54 -4.39 7.46 10.24
N PHE A 55 -3.12 7.78 10.05
CA PHE A 55 -2.04 7.62 11.00
C PHE A 55 -1.13 8.85 10.99
N THR A 56 -0.44 9.08 12.10
CA THR A 56 0.61 10.11 12.22
C THR A 56 1.99 9.56 11.90
N ASP A 57 2.15 8.23 11.87
CA ASP A 57 3.39 7.57 11.50
C ASP A 57 3.23 6.64 10.30
N ARG A 58 4.29 6.61 9.49
CA ARG A 58 4.41 5.75 8.32
C ARG A 58 4.49 4.27 8.71
N ALA A 59 5.17 3.94 9.81
CA ALA A 59 5.28 2.54 10.22
C ALA A 59 3.92 1.99 10.63
N GLU A 60 3.07 2.78 11.29
CA GLU A 60 1.69 2.39 11.61
C GLU A 60 0.83 2.15 10.36
N ARG A 61 0.93 3.03 9.35
CA ARG A 61 0.25 2.83 8.06
C ARG A 61 0.74 1.57 7.34
N ASN A 62 2.02 1.27 7.43
CA ASN A 62 2.61 0.06 6.86
C ASN A 62 2.11 -1.19 7.61
N ALA A 63 2.08 -1.18 8.94
CA ALA A 63 1.51 -2.26 9.74
C ALA A 63 0.02 -2.50 9.42
N ALA A 64 -0.77 -1.44 9.26
CA ALA A 64 -2.16 -1.54 8.83
C ALA A 64 -2.30 -2.14 7.42
N THR A 65 -1.35 -1.86 6.53
CA THR A 65 -1.31 -2.45 5.18
C THR A 65 -0.98 -3.93 5.25
N ASP A 66 -0.08 -4.34 6.15
CA ASP A 66 0.25 -5.74 6.39
C ASP A 66 -0.95 -6.53 6.95
N GLU A 67 -1.75 -5.91 7.85
CA GLU A 67 -3.02 -6.46 8.33
C GLU A 67 -4.01 -6.69 7.18
N ILE A 68 -4.21 -5.68 6.33
CA ILE A 68 -5.10 -5.75 5.14
C ILE A 68 -4.63 -6.87 4.20
N ALA A 69 -3.33 -6.98 3.96
CA ALA A 69 -2.76 -7.99 3.09
C ALA A 69 -3.00 -9.41 3.63
N ALA A 70 -2.81 -9.59 4.93
CA ALA A 70 -3.01 -10.87 5.60
C ALA A 70 -4.49 -11.27 5.58
N GLU A 71 -5.41 -10.35 5.86
CA GLU A 71 -6.85 -10.58 5.81
C GLU A 71 -7.29 -10.96 4.39
N HIS A 72 -6.92 -10.16 3.39
CA HIS A 72 -7.28 -10.41 2.00
C HIS A 72 -6.81 -11.80 1.55
N ARG A 73 -5.58 -12.20 1.89
CA ARG A 73 -5.06 -13.54 1.57
C ARG A 73 -5.77 -14.68 2.28
N ARG A 74 -6.16 -14.51 3.54
CA ARG A 74 -6.96 -15.51 4.26
C ARG A 74 -8.30 -15.76 3.57
N LEU A 75 -8.86 -14.73 2.92
CA LEU A 75 -10.14 -14.81 2.23
C LEU A 75 -10.03 -15.37 0.80
N THR A 76 -8.91 -15.19 0.09
CA THR A 76 -8.81 -15.52 -1.35
C THR A 76 -8.19 -16.88 -1.70
N SER A 77 -7.69 -17.66 -0.73
CA SER A 77 -7.14 -19.03 -0.91
C SER A 77 -6.01 -19.21 -1.95
N GLU A 78 -5.57 -18.18 -2.67
CA GLU A 78 -4.51 -18.26 -3.68
C GLU A 78 -3.15 -17.73 -3.18
N GLY A 79 -2.33 -18.65 -2.62
CA GLY A 79 -0.89 -18.48 -2.44
C GLY A 79 -0.31 -19.24 -1.24
N PRO A 80 1.03 -19.45 -1.19
CA PRO A 80 1.65 -20.47 -0.36
C PRO A 80 1.38 -20.26 1.15
N PHE A 81 1.21 -21.40 1.83
CA PHE A 81 0.66 -21.61 3.17
C PHE A 81 1.58 -21.12 4.31
N ASP A 82 2.21 -19.95 4.19
CA ASP A 82 3.20 -19.44 5.16
C ASP A 82 2.72 -18.27 6.03
N LEU A 83 1.45 -17.87 5.92
CA LEU A 83 0.86 -16.88 6.82
C LEU A 83 0.71 -17.46 8.24
N PRO A 84 1.18 -16.76 9.27
CA PRO A 84 0.85 -17.10 10.65
C PRO A 84 -0.67 -17.10 10.87
N PRO A 85 -1.18 -17.93 11.81
CA PRO A 85 -2.56 -17.86 12.26
C PRO A 85 -2.96 -16.43 12.64
N GLU A 86 -4.26 -16.15 12.55
CA GLU A 86 -4.79 -14.87 13.01
C GLU A 86 -4.34 -14.56 14.45
N GLY A 87 -3.95 -13.30 14.69
CA GLY A 87 -3.39 -12.84 15.96
C GLY A 87 -1.92 -13.21 16.22
N LYS A 88 -1.23 -13.87 15.28
CA LYS A 88 0.23 -14.06 15.34
C LYS A 88 0.96 -13.01 14.49
N PRO A 89 2.15 -12.55 14.95
CA PRO A 89 2.92 -11.55 14.22
C PRO A 89 3.38 -12.08 12.87
N LEU A 90 3.36 -11.21 11.86
CA LEU A 90 3.81 -11.51 10.51
C LEU A 90 5.33 -11.72 10.46
N LEU A 91 5.78 -12.65 9.60
CA LEU A 91 7.19 -12.88 9.34
C LEU A 91 7.80 -11.70 8.58
N THR A 92 9.11 -11.50 8.67
CA THR A 92 9.82 -10.38 8.01
C THR A 92 9.59 -10.32 6.50
N GLN A 93 9.41 -11.46 5.82
CA GLN A 93 9.10 -11.50 4.39
C GLN A 93 7.72 -10.92 4.02
N HIS A 94 6.84 -10.77 5.01
CA HIS A 94 5.48 -10.23 4.91
C HIS A 94 5.39 -8.75 5.32
N THR A 95 6.47 -8.13 5.80
CA THR A 95 6.43 -6.73 6.26
C THR A 95 7.29 -5.79 5.41
N ASP A 96 7.95 -6.33 4.38
CA ASP A 96 8.84 -5.56 3.51
C ASP A 96 8.06 -4.78 2.43
N LEU A 97 7.39 -3.71 2.87
CA LEU A 97 6.80 -2.69 2.00
C LEU A 97 7.84 -1.67 1.49
N SER A 98 9.10 -1.78 1.93
CA SER A 98 10.14 -0.79 1.67
C SER A 98 10.47 -0.64 0.18
N ILE A 99 10.31 -1.70 -0.61
CA ILE A 99 10.56 -1.71 -2.05
C ILE A 99 9.57 -0.80 -2.79
N TRP A 100 8.28 -0.87 -2.46
CA TRP A 100 7.25 -0.06 -3.11
C TRP A 100 7.31 1.40 -2.71
N ASP A 101 7.52 1.62 -1.43
CA ASP A 101 7.70 2.93 -0.85
C ASP A 101 8.95 3.64 -1.44
N ARG A 102 10.05 2.90 -1.67
CA ARG A 102 11.24 3.41 -2.38
C ARG A 102 10.93 3.70 -3.84
N TYR A 103 10.26 2.79 -4.54
CA TYR A 103 9.83 3.00 -5.92
C TYR A 103 8.95 4.25 -6.07
N LEU A 104 8.01 4.47 -5.14
CA LEU A 104 7.14 5.65 -5.16
C LEU A 104 7.89 6.94 -4.82
N ALA A 105 8.88 6.89 -3.92
CA ALA A 105 9.73 8.03 -3.59
C ALA A 105 10.69 8.41 -4.74
N GLU A 106 11.25 7.43 -5.45
CA GLU A 106 12.05 7.66 -6.66
C GLU A 106 11.17 8.25 -7.78
N LYS A 107 9.93 7.76 -7.93
CA LYS A 107 8.99 8.29 -8.92
C LYS A 107 8.54 9.72 -8.62
N ASP A 108 8.35 10.10 -7.35
CA ASP A 108 8.06 11.49 -6.98
C ASP A 108 9.21 12.43 -7.33
N GLN A 109 10.46 12.02 -7.10
CA GLN A 109 11.65 12.82 -7.43
C GLN A 109 11.83 13.00 -8.95
N LEU A 110 11.34 12.06 -9.76
CA LEU A 110 11.38 12.13 -11.22
C LEU A 110 10.26 12.99 -11.84
N SER A 111 9.29 13.45 -11.05
CA SER A 111 8.07 14.10 -11.56
C SER A 111 8.10 15.63 -11.58
N GLU A 112 9.23 16.27 -11.28
CA GLU A 112 9.41 17.71 -11.55
C GLU A 112 10.15 17.93 -12.89
N PRO A 113 9.45 18.20 -14.01
CA PRO A 113 10.07 18.93 -15.09
C PRO A 113 10.29 20.37 -14.59
N LYS A 114 11.53 20.84 -14.62
CA LYS A 114 11.78 22.29 -14.61
C LYS A 114 11.05 22.84 -15.83
N GLU A 115 10.07 23.72 -15.62
CA GLU A 115 9.58 24.58 -16.69
C GLU A 115 10.78 25.39 -17.20
N GLU A 116 11.39 24.93 -18.29
CA GLU A 116 12.26 25.76 -19.11
C GLU A 116 11.36 26.79 -19.78
N ASN A 117 11.36 28.00 -19.19
CA ASN A 117 10.89 29.21 -19.84
C ASN A 117 11.53 29.34 -21.23
N GLN A 118 10.70 29.30 -22.28
CA GLN A 118 10.98 29.88 -23.59
C GLN A 118 9.82 30.77 -24.01
#